data_AF-A0A847ULZ4-F1
#
_entry.id   AF-A0A847ULZ4-F1
#
_cell.length_a   1.000
_cell.length_b   1.000
_cell.length_c   1.000
_cell.angle_alpha   90.00
_cell.angle_beta   90.00
_cell.angle_gamma   90.00
#
_symmetry.space_group_name_H-M   'P 1'
#
loop_
_entity.id
_entity.type
_entity.pdbx_description
1 polymer ?
#
loop_
_entity_poly.entity_id
_entity_poly.type
_entity_poly.pdbx_seq_one_letter_code
_entity_poly.pdbx_strand_id
1 'polypeptide(L)'
;MSAIGRRINLGLVLFVLLSMVGTGGTTVLYQDSASELRSQNQDLRQENAELRGNLDDTRSELGSTRTRVDELEERLETRSQDVDQVATNLNQTEEQLNATEGQLAETRQSLRDSEDRVDELEGTVSELRSERNDLQDEVDDLESTIGDLESENEELEDERAELEDQVSDLQDEIDNLESRISSLESDIEDLEDENRALEDDIETLCSQPENQDKAACEGY
;
A
#
# COMPACT_ATOMS: atom_id res chain seq x y z
N MET A 1 83.19 27.86 -142.59
CA MET A 1 84.09 27.02 -141.77
C MET A 1 83.26 26.25 -140.77
N SER A 2 83.22 24.92 -140.94
CA SER A 2 83.07 23.84 -139.92
C SER A 2 81.86 23.88 -138.94
N ALA A 3 80.83 23.04 -139.12
CA ALA A 3 80.64 21.68 -138.55
C ALA A 3 80.49 21.69 -137.01
N ILE A 4 79.42 21.19 -136.37
CA ILE A 4 78.86 19.83 -136.43
C ILE A 4 77.36 19.88 -136.09
N GLY A 5 76.54 19.22 -136.90
CA GLY A 5 75.15 18.93 -136.61
C GLY A 5 74.99 17.69 -135.74
N ARG A 6 74.06 17.74 -134.78
CA ARG A 6 73.42 16.55 -134.20
C ARG A 6 71.94 16.87 -134.05
N ARG A 7 71.11 16.17 -134.82
CA ARG A 7 69.64 16.31 -134.80
C ARG A 7 69.17 15.96 -133.39
N ILE A 8 68.63 16.92 -132.65
CA ILE A 8 67.87 16.62 -131.43
C ILE A 8 66.68 15.80 -131.90
N ASN A 9 66.67 14.51 -131.56
CA ASN A 9 65.56 13.63 -131.89
C ASN A 9 64.38 14.08 -131.01
N LEU A 10 63.49 14.88 -131.60
CA LEU A 10 62.31 15.45 -130.93
C LEU A 10 61.51 14.38 -130.20
N GLY A 11 61.47 13.15 -130.72
CA GLY A 11 60.84 11.99 -130.05
C GLY A 11 61.49 11.63 -128.71
N LEU A 12 62.80 11.81 -128.55
CA LEU A 12 63.53 11.49 -127.30
C LEU A 12 63.30 12.57 -126.23
N VAL A 13 63.24 13.85 -126.62
CA VAL A 13 62.90 14.95 -125.69
C VAL A 13 61.44 14.85 -125.25
N LEU A 14 60.53 14.55 -126.19
CA LEU A 14 59.13 14.37 -125.90
C LEU A 14 58.91 13.11 -125.04
N PHE A 15 59.62 12.02 -125.28
CA PHE A 15 59.56 10.82 -124.43
C PHE A 15 60.14 11.05 -123.02
N VAL A 16 61.22 11.82 -122.87
CA VAL A 16 61.74 12.19 -121.55
C VAL A 16 60.79 13.12 -120.80
N LEU A 17 60.14 14.07 -121.49
CA LEU A 17 59.12 14.94 -120.88
C LEU A 17 57.84 14.17 -120.54
N LEU A 18 57.37 13.27 -121.41
CA LEU A 18 56.17 12.46 -121.18
C LEU A 18 56.43 11.37 -120.13
N SER A 19 57.67 10.89 -120.01
CA SER A 19 58.10 9.99 -118.94
C SER A 19 58.36 10.74 -117.63
N MET A 20 58.89 11.98 -117.64
CA MET A 20 58.97 12.86 -116.45
C MET A 20 57.60 13.34 -115.97
N VAL A 21 56.66 13.60 -116.88
CA VAL A 21 55.28 13.97 -116.56
C VAL A 21 54.47 12.74 -116.16
N GLY A 22 54.70 11.58 -116.79
CA GLY A 22 54.06 10.32 -116.43
C GLY A 22 54.53 9.79 -115.08
N THR A 23 55.85 9.77 -114.83
CA THR A 23 56.41 9.39 -113.53
C THR A 23 56.15 10.48 -112.48
N GLY A 24 56.28 11.77 -112.82
CA GLY A 24 55.99 12.88 -111.91
C GLY A 24 54.52 12.95 -111.50
N GLY A 25 53.58 12.74 -112.43
CA GLY A 25 52.14 12.73 -112.17
C GLY A 25 51.70 11.55 -111.30
N THR A 26 52.22 10.35 -111.53
CA THR A 26 51.95 9.22 -110.63
C THR A 26 52.60 9.43 -109.28
N THR A 27 53.82 9.97 -109.21
CA THR A 27 54.52 10.20 -107.93
C THR A 27 53.80 11.25 -107.09
N VAL A 28 53.25 12.31 -107.69
CA VAL A 28 52.45 13.33 -107.01
C VAL A 28 51.11 12.77 -106.51
N LEU A 29 50.39 11.98 -107.31
CA LEU A 29 49.14 11.33 -106.87
C LEU A 29 49.38 10.26 -105.80
N TYR A 30 50.46 9.49 -105.90
CA TYR A 30 50.88 8.56 -104.85
C TYR A 30 51.37 9.30 -103.60
N GLN A 31 52.00 10.46 -103.75
CA GLN A 31 52.47 11.27 -102.63
C GLN A 31 51.31 11.93 -101.89
N ASP A 32 50.27 12.37 -102.60
CA ASP A 32 49.02 12.90 -102.05
C ASP A 32 48.22 11.78 -101.36
N SER A 33 48.01 10.65 -102.05
CA SER A 33 47.36 9.47 -101.46
C SER A 33 48.12 8.89 -100.27
N ALA A 34 49.46 8.89 -100.31
CA ALA A 34 50.29 8.47 -99.18
C ALA A 34 50.32 9.51 -98.07
N SER A 35 50.13 10.81 -98.36
CA SER A 35 50.00 11.86 -97.35
C SER A 35 48.65 11.78 -96.64
N GLU A 36 47.57 11.60 -97.40
CA GLU A 36 46.23 11.40 -96.87
C GLU A 36 46.12 10.10 -96.07
N LEU A 37 46.69 8.99 -96.56
CA LEU A 37 46.75 7.73 -95.82
C LEU A 37 47.63 7.83 -94.56
N ARG A 38 48.68 8.68 -94.57
CA ARG A 38 49.48 8.99 -93.37
C ARG A 38 48.68 9.83 -92.37
N SER A 39 47.91 10.83 -92.84
CA SER A 39 47.03 11.64 -91.99
C SER A 39 45.97 10.77 -91.32
N GLN A 40 45.26 9.96 -92.10
CA GLN A 40 44.26 9.03 -91.57
C GLN A 40 44.89 8.02 -90.59
N ASN A 41 46.11 7.53 -90.85
CA ASN A 41 46.82 6.69 -89.89
C ASN A 41 47.20 7.42 -88.59
N GLN A 42 47.52 8.72 -88.68
CA GLN A 42 47.82 9.54 -87.52
C GLN A 42 46.56 9.82 -86.71
N ASP A 43 45.46 10.15 -87.36
CA ASP A 43 44.15 10.38 -86.74
C ASP A 43 43.63 9.10 -86.08
N LEU A 44 43.68 7.96 -86.77
CA LEU A 44 43.32 6.66 -86.19
C LEU A 44 44.22 6.27 -85.01
N ARG A 45 45.51 6.65 -85.01
CA ARG A 45 46.40 6.43 -83.87
C ARG A 45 46.03 7.32 -82.69
N GLN A 46 45.66 8.56 -82.94
CA GLN A 46 45.18 9.49 -81.92
C GLN A 46 43.88 9.01 -81.30
N GLU A 47 42.90 8.63 -82.13
CA GLU A 47 41.63 8.06 -81.70
C GLU A 47 41.84 6.75 -80.92
N ASN A 48 42.75 5.86 -81.36
CA ASN A 48 43.10 4.67 -80.58
C ASN A 48 43.75 4.99 -79.24
N ALA A 49 44.56 6.05 -79.16
CA ALA A 49 45.17 6.48 -77.91
C ALA A 49 44.12 7.05 -76.94
N GLU A 50 43.19 7.85 -77.45
CA GLU A 50 42.07 8.41 -76.69
C GLU A 50 41.10 7.32 -76.21
N LEU A 51 40.70 6.40 -77.08
CA LEU A 51 39.87 5.25 -76.72
C LEU A 51 40.54 4.35 -75.67
N ARG A 52 41.88 4.20 -75.73
CA ARG A 52 42.63 3.46 -74.70
C ARG A 52 42.63 4.21 -73.37
N GLY A 53 42.77 5.54 -73.38
CA GLY A 53 42.65 6.37 -72.19
C GLY A 53 41.27 6.25 -71.55
N ASN A 54 40.21 6.48 -72.34
CA ASN A 54 38.83 6.35 -71.87
C ASN A 54 38.52 4.95 -71.33
N LEU A 55 39.07 3.91 -71.95
CA LEU A 55 38.91 2.52 -71.50
C LEU A 55 39.64 2.27 -70.17
N ASP A 56 40.80 2.90 -69.95
CA ASP A 56 41.53 2.82 -68.69
C ASP A 56 40.80 3.58 -67.58
N ASP A 57 40.31 4.79 -67.88
CA ASP A 57 39.49 5.59 -66.97
C ASP A 57 38.21 4.84 -66.56
N THR A 58 37.49 4.29 -67.54
CA THR A 58 36.27 3.48 -67.27
C THR A 58 36.59 2.24 -66.44
N ARG A 59 37.75 1.59 -66.65
CA ARG A 59 38.18 0.44 -65.82
C ARG A 59 38.48 0.86 -64.38
N SER A 60 39.11 2.02 -64.20
CA SER A 60 39.40 2.59 -62.89
C SER A 60 38.10 2.93 -62.14
N GLU A 61 37.17 3.60 -62.82
CA GLU A 61 35.85 3.93 -62.27
C GLU A 61 35.04 2.67 -61.93
N LEU A 62 35.08 1.66 -62.79
CA LEU A 62 34.42 0.37 -62.53
C LEU A 62 35.04 -0.35 -61.32
N GLY A 63 36.36 -0.27 -61.16
CA GLY A 63 37.07 -0.78 -59.99
C GLY A 63 36.62 -0.07 -58.70
N SER A 64 36.61 1.26 -58.72
CA SER A 64 36.16 2.06 -57.58
C SER A 64 34.69 1.80 -57.22
N THR A 65 33.83 1.69 -58.23
CA THR A 65 32.41 1.40 -58.04
C THR A 65 32.19 0.02 -57.43
N ARG A 66 32.94 -1.00 -57.85
CA ARG A 66 32.88 -2.35 -57.25
C ARG A 66 33.27 -2.32 -55.78
N THR A 67 34.39 -1.69 -55.44
CA THR A 67 34.79 -1.54 -54.02
C THR A 67 33.72 -0.85 -53.18
N ARG A 68 33.05 0.16 -53.74
CA ARG A 68 31.96 0.86 -53.05
C ARG A 68 30.69 0.02 -52.91
N VAL A 69 30.40 -0.88 -53.86
CA VAL A 69 29.32 -1.86 -53.73
C VAL A 69 29.65 -2.84 -52.60
N ASP A 70 30.87 -3.40 -52.58
CA ASP A 70 31.30 -4.33 -51.54
C ASP A 70 31.20 -3.69 -50.14
N GLU A 71 31.64 -2.44 -49.98
CA GLU A 71 31.52 -1.69 -48.71
C GLU A 71 30.06 -1.44 -48.31
N LEU A 72 29.19 -1.12 -49.28
CA LEU A 72 27.76 -0.91 -49.01
C LEU A 72 27.06 -2.21 -48.63
N GLU A 73 27.44 -3.33 -49.22
CA GLU A 73 26.93 -4.66 -48.87
C GLU A 73 27.31 -5.04 -47.43
N GLU A 74 28.58 -4.85 -47.04
CA GLU A 74 29.04 -5.10 -45.65
C GLU A 74 28.30 -4.20 -44.65
N ARG A 75 28.11 -2.92 -44.99
CA ARG A 75 27.35 -1.99 -44.14
C ARG A 75 25.88 -2.37 -44.05
N LEU A 76 25.27 -2.86 -45.13
CA LEU A 76 23.89 -3.32 -45.13
C LEU A 76 23.71 -4.54 -44.24
N GLU A 77 24.63 -5.51 -44.33
CA GLU A 77 24.63 -6.69 -43.47
C GLU A 77 24.75 -6.31 -41.99
N THR A 78 25.71 -5.44 -41.66
CA THR A 78 25.89 -4.93 -40.29
C THR A 78 24.63 -4.22 -39.79
N ARG A 79 24.01 -3.37 -40.62
CA ARG A 79 22.77 -2.67 -40.24
C ARG A 79 21.58 -3.60 -40.11
N SER A 80 21.50 -4.67 -40.89
CA SER A 80 20.48 -5.69 -40.72
C SER A 80 20.61 -6.37 -39.36
N GLN A 81 21.83 -6.74 -38.97
CA GLN A 81 22.11 -7.35 -37.67
C GLN A 81 21.80 -6.40 -36.51
N ASP A 82 22.16 -5.12 -36.63
CA ASP A 82 21.81 -4.09 -35.65
C ASP A 82 20.29 -3.98 -35.46
N VAL A 83 19.53 -4.01 -36.56
CA VAL A 83 18.05 -3.94 -36.54
C VAL A 83 17.47 -5.16 -35.82
N ASP A 84 17.95 -6.37 -36.11
CA ASP A 84 17.49 -7.59 -35.46
C ASP A 84 17.79 -7.58 -33.94
N GLN A 85 18.96 -7.07 -33.55
CA GLN A 85 19.34 -6.93 -32.15
C GLN A 85 18.46 -5.90 -31.42
N VAL A 86 18.20 -4.74 -32.05
CA VAL A 86 17.32 -3.71 -31.47
C VAL A 86 15.89 -4.23 -31.37
N ALA A 87 15.39 -4.95 -32.37
CA ALA A 87 14.05 -5.55 -32.32
C ALA A 87 13.92 -6.56 -31.17
N THR A 88 14.95 -7.37 -30.95
CA THR A 88 15.00 -8.32 -29.82
C THR A 88 14.99 -7.61 -28.47
N ASN A 89 15.83 -6.56 -28.32
CA ASN A 89 15.90 -5.78 -27.08
C ASN A 89 14.59 -5.02 -26.80
N LEU A 90 13.94 -4.51 -27.85
CA LEU A 90 12.64 -3.84 -27.75
C LEU A 90 11.60 -4.81 -27.20
N ASN A 91 11.49 -6.00 -27.76
CA ASN A 91 10.53 -7.01 -27.30
C ASN A 91 10.79 -7.38 -25.82
N GLN A 92 12.05 -7.63 -25.45
CA GLN A 92 12.40 -7.90 -24.04
C GLN A 92 12.02 -6.75 -23.10
N THR A 93 12.19 -5.51 -23.54
CA THR A 93 11.83 -4.33 -22.75
C THR A 93 10.31 -4.20 -22.63
N GLU A 94 9.55 -4.49 -23.68
CA GLU A 94 8.08 -4.52 -23.66
C GLU A 94 7.55 -5.60 -22.72
N GLU A 95 8.15 -6.80 -22.72
CA GLU A 95 7.80 -7.87 -21.77
C GLU A 95 8.07 -7.45 -20.32
N GLN A 96 9.22 -6.84 -20.05
CA GLN A 96 9.58 -6.33 -18.72
C GLN A 96 8.66 -5.19 -18.26
N LEU A 97 8.28 -4.30 -19.18
CA LEU A 97 7.34 -3.22 -18.90
C LEU A 97 5.98 -3.79 -18.47
N ASN A 98 5.43 -4.72 -19.26
CA ASN A 98 4.14 -5.36 -18.94
C ASN A 98 4.20 -6.10 -17.59
N ALA A 99 5.29 -6.81 -17.30
CA ALA A 99 5.46 -7.49 -16.02
C ALA A 99 5.50 -6.49 -14.84
N THR A 100 6.23 -5.39 -15.01
CA THR A 100 6.35 -4.34 -13.98
C THR A 100 5.02 -3.62 -13.77
N GLU A 101 4.26 -3.36 -14.83
CA GLU A 101 2.91 -2.77 -14.75
C GLU A 101 1.95 -3.69 -13.99
N GLY A 102 2.03 -5.01 -14.22
CA GLY A 102 1.26 -6.01 -13.48
C GLY A 102 1.60 -6.01 -11.99
N GLN A 103 2.89 -6.06 -11.63
CA GLN A 103 3.33 -6.01 -10.23
C GLN A 103 2.92 -4.70 -9.54
N LEU A 104 2.97 -3.58 -10.27
CA LEU A 104 2.56 -2.28 -9.76
C LEU A 104 1.04 -2.24 -9.49
N ALA A 105 0.23 -2.84 -10.36
CA ALA A 105 -1.20 -2.96 -10.14
C ALA A 105 -1.53 -3.82 -8.92
N GLU A 106 -0.88 -4.96 -8.76
CA GLU A 106 -1.02 -5.86 -7.61
C GLU A 106 -0.61 -5.16 -6.30
N THR A 107 0.55 -4.49 -6.31
CA THR A 107 1.04 -3.75 -5.13
C THR A 107 0.08 -2.63 -4.74
N ARG A 108 -0.49 -1.90 -5.72
CA ARG A 108 -1.49 -0.86 -5.45
C ARG A 108 -2.78 -1.44 -4.87
N GLN A 109 -3.20 -2.61 -5.31
CA GLN A 109 -4.38 -3.27 -4.74
C GLN A 109 -4.11 -3.70 -3.30
N SER A 110 -2.98 -4.37 -3.05
CA SER A 110 -2.60 -4.79 -1.70
C SER A 110 -2.42 -3.60 -0.74
N LEU A 111 -1.97 -2.44 -1.24
CA LEU A 111 -1.88 -1.22 -0.45
C LEU A 111 -3.28 -0.74 -0.02
N ARG A 112 -4.24 -0.66 -0.95
CA ARG A 112 -5.62 -0.27 -0.63
C ARG A 112 -6.27 -1.23 0.36
N ASP A 113 -6.12 -2.53 0.14
CA ASP A 113 -6.66 -3.54 1.06
C ASP A 113 -6.06 -3.41 2.47
N SER A 114 -4.79 -2.98 2.56
CA SER A 114 -4.13 -2.72 3.84
C SER A 114 -4.61 -1.42 4.49
N GLU A 115 -4.84 -0.36 3.70
CA GLU A 115 -5.41 0.91 4.16
C GLU A 115 -6.83 0.70 4.71
N ASP A 116 -7.70 0.00 3.97
CA ASP A 116 -9.07 -0.32 4.43
C ASP A 116 -9.07 -1.10 5.75
N ARG A 117 -8.13 -2.05 5.90
CA ARG A 117 -7.98 -2.84 7.13
C ARG A 117 -7.43 -2.03 8.30
N VAL A 118 -6.60 -1.01 8.04
CA VAL A 118 -6.16 -0.09 9.09
C VAL A 118 -7.35 0.72 9.58
N ASP A 119 -8.16 1.28 8.67
CA ASP A 119 -9.35 2.06 9.03
C ASP A 119 -10.36 1.23 9.86
N GLU A 120 -10.60 -0.04 9.49
CA GLU A 120 -11.44 -0.96 10.25
C GLU A 120 -10.90 -1.22 11.67
N LEU A 121 -9.59 -1.45 11.80
CA LEU A 121 -8.95 -1.67 13.09
C LEU A 121 -8.96 -0.41 13.96
N GLU A 122 -8.80 0.78 13.38
CA GLU A 122 -8.92 2.05 14.10
C GLU A 122 -10.34 2.26 14.64
N GLY A 123 -11.36 1.92 13.84
CA GLY A 123 -12.76 1.91 14.28
C GLY A 123 -12.99 0.97 15.46
N THR A 124 -12.53 -0.29 15.34
CA THR A 124 -12.64 -1.30 16.41
C THR A 124 -11.94 -0.83 17.70
N VAL A 125 -10.74 -0.23 17.58
CA VAL A 125 -10.01 0.29 18.75
C VAL A 125 -10.78 1.44 19.41
N SER A 126 -11.46 2.28 18.65
CA SER A 126 -12.29 3.36 19.19
C SER A 126 -13.49 2.82 19.96
N GLU A 127 -14.18 1.81 19.40
CA GLU A 127 -15.32 1.15 20.05
C GLU A 127 -14.92 0.49 21.37
N LEU A 128 -13.86 -0.32 21.35
CA LEU A 128 -13.34 -0.99 22.55
C LEU A 128 -12.89 0.01 23.63
N ARG A 129 -12.38 1.18 23.24
CA ARG A 129 -12.03 2.23 24.20
C ARG A 129 -13.26 2.84 24.85
N SER A 130 -14.35 3.02 24.10
CA SER A 130 -15.62 3.49 24.64
C SER A 130 -16.19 2.47 25.62
N GLU A 131 -16.31 1.21 25.19
CA GLU A 131 -16.83 0.12 26.03
C GLU A 131 -16.02 -0.04 27.32
N ARG A 132 -14.68 0.08 27.24
CA ARG A 132 -13.83 0.04 28.44
C ARG A 132 -14.14 1.19 29.40
N ASN A 133 -14.38 2.40 28.90
CA ASN A 133 -14.71 3.53 29.76
C ASN A 133 -16.09 3.34 30.39
N ASP A 134 -17.08 2.90 29.62
CA ASP A 134 -18.44 2.64 30.12
C ASP A 134 -18.43 1.56 31.23
N LEU A 135 -17.66 0.48 31.04
CA LEU A 135 -17.48 -0.56 32.06
C LEU A 135 -16.72 -0.05 33.30
N GLN A 136 -15.81 0.91 33.12
CA GLN A 136 -15.08 1.49 34.24
C GLN A 136 -16.01 2.38 35.07
N ASP A 137 -16.87 3.17 34.42
CA ASP A 137 -17.90 3.97 35.09
C ASP A 137 -18.90 3.06 35.84
N GLU A 138 -19.31 1.93 35.24
CA GLU A 138 -20.19 0.94 35.90
C GLU A 138 -19.53 0.31 37.14
N VAL A 139 -18.22 0.05 37.10
CA VAL A 139 -17.47 -0.45 38.27
C VAL A 139 -17.45 0.60 39.38
N ASP A 140 -17.15 1.85 39.07
CA ASP A 140 -17.12 2.94 40.05
C ASP A 140 -18.51 3.13 40.73
N ASP A 141 -19.59 3.05 39.94
CA ASP A 141 -20.97 3.12 40.46
C ASP A 141 -21.33 1.95 41.38
N LEU A 142 -20.90 0.73 41.03
CA LEU A 142 -21.10 -0.47 41.84
C LEU A 142 -20.29 -0.40 43.15
N GLU A 143 -19.05 0.07 43.10
CA GLU A 143 -18.23 0.28 44.29
C GLU A 143 -18.88 1.30 45.25
N SER A 144 -19.43 2.39 44.72
CA SER A 144 -20.19 3.35 45.54
C SER A 144 -21.43 2.71 46.17
N THR A 145 -22.18 1.93 45.39
CA THR A 145 -23.38 1.23 45.89
C THR A 145 -23.03 0.24 47.00
N ILE A 146 -21.90 -0.46 46.89
CA ILE A 146 -21.42 -1.36 47.94
C ILE A 146 -21.12 -0.57 49.22
N GLY A 147 -20.42 0.56 49.12
CA GLY A 147 -20.11 1.39 50.29
C GLY A 147 -21.35 1.93 51.00
N ASP A 148 -22.37 2.34 50.23
CA ASP A 148 -23.66 2.78 50.78
C ASP A 148 -24.38 1.63 51.51
N LEU A 149 -24.41 0.43 50.92
CA LEU A 149 -25.02 -0.76 51.53
C LEU A 149 -24.28 -1.25 52.77
N GLU A 150 -22.94 -1.18 52.79
CA GLU A 150 -22.14 -1.48 53.98
C GLU A 150 -22.47 -0.52 55.12
N SER A 151 -22.59 0.77 54.83
CA SER A 151 -22.97 1.79 55.82
C SER A 151 -24.39 1.56 56.36
N GLU A 152 -25.36 1.28 55.48
CA GLU A 152 -26.74 0.94 55.90
C GLU A 152 -26.77 -0.34 56.74
N ASN A 153 -25.91 -1.32 56.46
CA ASN A 153 -25.82 -2.54 57.24
C ASN A 153 -25.30 -2.28 58.66
N GLU A 154 -24.25 -1.46 58.80
CA GLU A 154 -23.72 -1.05 60.11
C GLU A 154 -24.79 -0.32 60.94
N GLU A 155 -25.54 0.61 60.32
CA GLU A 155 -26.63 1.33 61.00
C GLU A 155 -27.74 0.38 61.50
N LEU A 156 -28.11 -0.62 60.69
CA LEU A 156 -29.11 -1.63 61.08
C LEU A 156 -28.60 -2.58 62.16
N GLU A 157 -27.31 -2.90 62.18
CA GLU A 157 -26.70 -3.71 63.24
C GLU A 157 -26.71 -2.96 64.58
N ASP A 158 -26.40 -1.66 64.57
CA ASP A 158 -26.47 -0.80 65.75
C ASP A 158 -27.92 -0.65 66.25
N GLU A 159 -28.89 -0.39 65.35
CA GLU A 159 -30.31 -0.31 65.73
C GLU A 159 -30.81 -1.63 66.33
N ARG A 160 -30.39 -2.77 65.77
CA ARG A 160 -30.73 -4.09 66.32
C ARG A 160 -30.18 -4.24 67.74
N ALA A 161 -28.93 -3.85 67.99
CA ALA A 161 -28.32 -3.97 69.31
C ALA A 161 -29.06 -3.11 70.35
N GLU A 162 -29.40 -1.87 70.00
CA GLU A 162 -30.19 -0.97 70.85
C GLU A 162 -31.58 -1.55 71.18
N LEU A 163 -32.23 -2.19 70.20
CA LEU A 163 -33.52 -2.86 70.41
C LEU A 163 -33.39 -4.11 71.29
N GLU A 164 -32.30 -4.87 71.15
CA GLU A 164 -32.01 -6.03 72.02
C GLU A 164 -31.82 -5.60 73.48
N ASP A 165 -31.10 -4.49 73.72
CA ASP A 165 -30.92 -3.91 75.05
C ASP A 165 -32.26 -3.42 75.64
N GLN A 166 -33.07 -2.71 74.86
CA GLN A 166 -34.42 -2.29 75.29
C GLN A 166 -35.32 -3.47 75.67
N VAL A 167 -35.24 -4.58 74.92
CA VAL A 167 -35.99 -5.80 75.23
C VAL A 167 -35.51 -6.40 76.55
N SER A 168 -34.20 -6.40 76.83
CA SER A 168 -33.65 -6.87 78.10
C SER A 168 -34.13 -6.01 79.27
N ASP A 169 -34.07 -4.68 79.15
CA ASP A 169 -34.52 -3.75 80.18
C ASP A 169 -36.02 -3.93 80.51
N LEU A 170 -36.85 -4.12 79.47
CA LEU A 170 -38.28 -4.38 79.65
C LEU A 170 -38.55 -5.73 80.32
N GLN A 171 -37.73 -6.75 80.05
CA GLN A 171 -37.82 -8.05 80.74
C GLN A 171 -37.49 -7.92 82.22
N ASP A 172 -36.43 -7.20 82.56
CA ASP A 172 -36.07 -6.92 83.96
C ASP A 172 -37.16 -6.11 84.69
N GLU A 173 -37.79 -5.14 84.02
CA GLU A 173 -38.92 -4.39 84.57
C GLU A 173 -40.14 -5.30 84.83
N ILE A 174 -40.45 -6.21 83.90
CA ILE A 174 -41.52 -7.21 84.08
C ILE A 174 -41.24 -8.07 85.31
N ASP A 175 -40.04 -8.64 85.44
CA ASP A 175 -39.67 -9.50 86.57
C ASP A 175 -39.77 -8.75 87.92
N ASN A 176 -39.41 -7.46 87.93
CA ASN A 176 -39.55 -6.61 89.11
C ASN A 176 -41.02 -6.37 89.48
N LEU A 177 -41.86 -6.06 88.48
CA LEU A 177 -43.29 -5.84 88.67
C LEU A 177 -43.98 -7.12 89.15
N GLU A 178 -43.64 -8.28 88.59
CA GLU A 178 -44.16 -9.58 89.03
C GLU A 178 -43.78 -9.87 90.49
N SER A 179 -42.53 -9.63 90.88
CA SER A 179 -42.08 -9.79 92.27
C SER A 179 -42.84 -8.88 93.23
N ARG A 180 -43.10 -7.63 92.81
CA ARG A 180 -43.86 -6.66 93.61
C ARG A 180 -45.34 -7.03 93.71
N ILE A 181 -45.94 -7.58 92.65
CA ILE A 181 -47.29 -8.14 92.70
C ILE A 181 -47.35 -9.25 93.74
N SER A 182 -46.42 -10.21 93.70
CA SER A 182 -46.39 -11.32 94.66
C SER A 182 -46.23 -10.84 96.11
N SER A 183 -45.40 -9.82 96.37
CA SER A 183 -45.28 -9.21 97.70
C SER A 183 -46.59 -8.56 98.15
N LEU A 184 -47.25 -7.81 97.27
CA LEU A 184 -48.53 -7.18 97.59
C LEU A 184 -49.64 -8.20 97.83
N GLU A 185 -49.65 -9.31 97.09
CA GLU A 185 -50.56 -10.42 97.32
C GLU A 185 -50.35 -11.04 98.71
N SER A 186 -49.09 -11.26 99.14
CA SER A 186 -48.77 -11.72 100.49
C SER A 186 -49.21 -10.72 101.57
N ASP A 187 -48.96 -9.42 101.37
CA ASP A 187 -49.38 -8.37 102.31
C ASP A 187 -50.92 -8.34 102.44
N ILE A 188 -51.66 -8.57 101.35
CA ILE A 188 -53.12 -8.68 101.35
C ILE A 188 -53.57 -9.89 102.17
N GLU A 189 -52.95 -11.06 101.97
CA GLU A 189 -53.27 -12.27 102.75
C GLU A 189 -53.04 -12.06 104.25
N ASP A 190 -51.90 -11.46 104.63
CA ASP A 190 -51.57 -11.16 106.03
C ASP A 190 -52.59 -10.17 106.65
N LEU A 191 -52.99 -9.13 105.91
CA LEU A 191 -53.99 -8.15 106.36
C LEU A 191 -55.40 -8.76 106.47
N GLU A 192 -55.75 -9.70 105.59
CA GLU A 192 -57.00 -10.45 105.68
C GLU A 192 -57.02 -11.38 106.91
N ASP A 193 -55.89 -12.04 107.21
CA ASP A 193 -55.72 -12.87 108.39
C ASP A 193 -55.79 -12.03 109.69
N GLU A 194 -55.13 -10.88 109.74
CA GLU A 194 -55.21 -9.95 110.87
C GLU A 194 -56.62 -9.40 111.07
N ASN A 195 -57.33 -9.03 109.99
CA ASN A 195 -58.73 -8.61 110.10
C ASN A 195 -59.60 -9.72 110.69
N ARG A 196 -59.45 -10.96 110.23
CA ARG A 196 -60.20 -12.12 110.77
C ARG A 196 -59.91 -12.35 112.25
N ALA A 197 -58.64 -12.24 112.66
CA ALA A 197 -58.27 -12.37 114.08
C ALA A 197 -58.86 -11.24 114.94
N LEU A 198 -58.86 -10.00 114.44
CA LEU A 198 -59.48 -8.87 115.12
C LEU A 198 -61.01 -9.01 115.22
N GLU A 199 -61.66 -9.52 114.17
CA GLU A 199 -63.08 -9.86 114.19
C GLU A 199 -63.40 -10.91 115.27
N ASP A 200 -62.62 -12.00 115.35
CA ASP A 200 -62.75 -13.04 116.37
C ASP A 200 -62.53 -12.48 117.80
N ASP A 201 -61.55 -11.60 117.98
CA ASP A 201 -61.28 -10.93 119.26
C ASP A 201 -62.44 -10.01 119.68
N ILE A 202 -63.03 -9.28 118.73
CA ILE A 202 -64.22 -8.43 118.97
C ILE A 202 -65.40 -9.32 119.40
N GLU A 203 -65.69 -10.40 118.68
CA GLU A 203 -66.76 -11.35 119.02
C GLU A 203 -66.54 -11.93 120.44
N THR A 204 -65.30 -12.32 120.73
CA THR A 204 -64.91 -12.82 122.06
C THR A 204 -65.13 -11.78 123.15
N LEU A 205 -64.71 -10.53 122.97
CA LEU A 205 -64.90 -9.45 123.94
C LEU A 205 -66.36 -9.06 124.13
N CYS A 206 -67.17 -9.10 123.07
CA CYS A 206 -68.60 -8.79 123.12
C CYS A 206 -69.43 -9.92 123.77
N SER A 207 -68.96 -11.16 123.71
CA SER A 207 -69.57 -12.28 124.44
C SER A 207 -69.42 -12.18 125.98
N GLN A 208 -68.47 -11.38 126.47
CA GLN A 208 -68.23 -11.21 127.91
C GLN A 208 -69.40 -10.45 128.59
N PRO A 209 -69.88 -10.90 129.76
CA PRO A 209 -71.08 -10.38 130.41
C PRO A 209 -70.99 -8.90 130.83
N GLU A 210 -69.79 -8.37 130.98
CA GLU A 210 -69.51 -6.97 131.34
C GLU A 210 -69.67 -5.99 130.16
N ASN A 211 -69.77 -6.51 128.92
CA ASN A 211 -69.77 -5.73 127.68
C ASN A 211 -71.04 -5.90 126.83
N GLN A 212 -71.92 -6.87 127.13
CA GLN A 212 -73.10 -7.20 126.30
C GLN A 212 -74.07 -6.03 126.06
N ASP A 213 -74.17 -5.06 126.97
CA ASP A 213 -75.07 -3.92 126.85
C ASP A 213 -74.42 -2.69 126.18
N LYS A 214 -73.17 -2.80 125.70
CA LYS A 214 -72.44 -1.69 125.05
C LYS A 214 -72.79 -1.59 123.57
N ALA A 215 -73.14 -0.39 123.11
CA ALA A 215 -73.46 -0.11 121.70
C ALA A 215 -72.35 -0.49 120.70
N ALA A 216 -71.09 -0.56 121.13
CA ALA A 216 -69.97 -1.00 120.30
C ALA A 216 -70.02 -2.49 119.91
N CYS A 217 -70.89 -3.29 120.56
CA CYS A 217 -71.13 -4.71 120.27
C CYS A 217 -72.39 -4.94 119.43
N GLU A 218 -73.04 -3.89 118.90
CA GLU A 218 -74.17 -4.09 117.98
C GLU A 218 -73.66 -4.61 116.62
N GLY A 219 -73.82 -5.93 116.39
CA GLY A 219 -73.45 -6.60 115.13
C GLY A 219 -72.34 -7.64 115.26
N TYR A 220 -71.79 -7.83 116.46
CA TYR A 220 -70.81 -8.85 116.83
C TYR A 220 -71.28 -9.63 118.07
#